data_AF-A0A8T5XVC3-F1
#
_entry.id   AF-A0A8T5XVC3-F1
#
_cell.length_a   1.000
_cell.length_b   1.000
_cell.length_c   1.000
_cell.angle_alpha   90.00
_cell.angle_beta   90.00
_cell.angle_gamma   90.00
#
_symmetry.space_group_name_H-M   'P 1'
#
loop_
_entity.id
_entity.type
_entity.pdbx_description
1 polymer ?
#
loop_
_entity_poly.entity_id
_entity_poly.type
_entity_poly.pdbx_seq_one_letter_code
_entity_poly.pdbx_strand_id
1 'polypeptide(L)' 'MDDDTFRKLCNLIKEGNEQSCEEMIKLFEPLIYKNCYINGKFSKDCYQELSIKLLKCINEFNFKDKNNVLKYLDLHS' A
#
# COMPACT_ATOMS: atom_id res chain seq x y z
N MET A 1 -0.10 -7.74 -13.05
CA MET A 1 1.15 -7.69 -12.26
C MET A 1 1.31 -9.04 -11.63
N ASP A 2 2.32 -9.77 -12.06
CA ASP A 2 2.65 -11.11 -11.60
C ASP A 2 3.29 -11.07 -10.20
N ASP A 3 3.20 -12.16 -9.45
CA ASP A 3 3.77 -12.29 -8.10
C ASP A 3 5.28 -11.95 -8.03
N ASP A 4 6.02 -12.27 -9.10
CA ASP A 4 7.45 -11.94 -9.20
C ASP A 4 7.72 -10.43 -9.25
N THR A 5 6.90 -9.69 -10.01
CA THR A 5 6.99 -8.23 -10.09
C THR A 5 6.65 -7.58 -8.76
N PHE A 6 5.63 -8.09 -8.06
CA PHE A 6 5.25 -7.61 -6.73
C PHE A 6 6.37 -7.80 -5.71
N ARG A 7 6.99 -8.99 -5.72
CA ARG A 7 8.08 -9.33 -4.80
C ARG A 7 9.32 -8.47 -5.05
N LYS A 8 9.63 -8.19 -6.33
CA LYS A 8 10.70 -7.24 -6.70
C LYS A 8 10.43 -5.84 -6.17
N LEU A 9 9.20 -5.33 -6.35
CA LEU A 9 8.79 -4.04 -5.78
C LEU A 9 8.95 -4.00 -4.25
N CYS A 10 8.53 -5.05 -3.55
CA CYS A 10 8.69 -5.13 -2.10
C CYS A 10 10.16 -5.09 -1.67
N ASN A 11 11.06 -5.75 -2.39
CA ASN A 11 12.50 -5.72 -2.09
C ASN A 11 13.08 -4.32 -2.33
N LEU A 12 12.74 -3.68 -3.45
CA LEU A 12 13.23 -2.33 -3.76
C LEU A 12 12.76 -1.30 -2.72
N ILE A 13 11.55 -1.43 -2.20
CA ILE A 13 11.03 -0.59 -1.11
C ILE A 13 11.88 -0.77 0.16
N LYS A 14 12.28 -2.00 0.50
CA LYS A 14 13.14 -2.29 1.65
C LYS A 14 14.55 -1.72 1.48
N GLU A 15 15.02 -1.61 0.24
CA GLU A 15 16.28 -0.95 -0.11
C GLU A 15 16.17 0.58 -0.08
N GLY A 16 14.98 1.14 0.19
CA GLY A 16 14.75 2.58 0.26
C GLY A 16 14.54 3.24 -1.10
N ASN A 17 14.17 2.48 -2.13
CA ASN A 17 13.92 3.02 -3.46
C ASN A 17 12.59 3.79 -3.51
N GLU A 18 12.67 5.12 -3.57
CA GLU A 18 11.51 6.03 -3.57
C GLU A 18 10.57 5.80 -4.76
N GLN A 19 11.11 5.48 -5.95
CA GLN A 19 10.27 5.19 -7.12
C GLN A 19 9.39 3.96 -6.90
N SER A 20 9.94 2.92 -6.25
CA SER A 20 9.21 1.68 -5.95
C SER A 20 8.14 1.91 -4.89
N CYS A 21 8.39 2.80 -3.93
CA CYS A 21 7.37 3.24 -2.97
C CYS A 21 6.20 3.92 -3.69
N GLU A 22 6.48 4.82 -4.63
CA GLU A 22 5.45 5.55 -5.36
C GLU A 22 4.62 4.63 -6.27
N GLU A 23 5.27 3.71 -6.98
CA GLU A 23 4.58 2.71 -7.81
C GLU A 23 3.68 1.78 -6.98
N MET A 24 4.13 1.40 -5.78
CA MET A 24 3.33 0.63 -4.86
C MET A 24 2.13 1.41 -4.33
N ILE A 25 2.30 2.68 -3.96
CA ILE A 25 1.19 3.53 -3.56
C ILE A 25 0.19 3.66 -4.71
N LYS A 26 0.64 3.91 -5.95
CA LYS A 26 -0.24 3.97 -7.14
C LYS A 26 -1.03 2.69 -7.37
N LEU A 27 -0.41 1.52 -7.13
CA LEU A 27 -1.09 0.23 -7.28
C LEU A 27 -2.26 0.06 -6.30
N PHE A 28 -2.13 0.62 -5.10
CA PHE A 28 -3.15 0.59 -4.05
C PHE A 28 -3.94 1.91 -3.96
N GLU A 29 -3.64 2.91 -4.78
CA GLU A 29 -4.26 4.23 -4.80
C GLU A 29 -5.79 4.16 -4.82
N PRO A 30 -6.46 3.39 -5.71
CA PRO A 30 -7.92 3.29 -5.69
C PRO A 30 -8.48 2.70 -4.39
N LEU A 31 -7.75 1.78 -3.75
CA LEU A 31 -8.14 1.20 -2.45
C LEU A 31 -7.93 2.22 -1.32
N ILE A 32 -6.79 2.91 -1.31
CA ILE A 32 -6.49 3.97 -0.35
C ILE A 32 -7.55 5.06 -0.47
N TYR A 33 -7.79 5.58 -1.68
CA TYR A 33 -8.81 6.58 -1.95
C TYR A 33 -10.19 6.16 -1.44
N LYS A 34 -10.63 4.93 -1.72
CA LYS A 34 -11.92 4.42 -1.23
C LYS A 34 -12.03 4.49 0.30
N ASN A 35 -10.94 4.17 1.01
CA ASN A 35 -10.89 4.22 2.48
C ASN A 35 -10.68 5.64 3.04
N CYS A 36 -10.14 6.57 2.24
CA CYS A 36 -9.93 7.97 2.63
C CYS A 36 -11.15 8.87 2.46
N TYR A 37 -12.18 8.39 1.77
CA TYR A 37 -13.44 9.12 1.61
C TYR A 37 -14.35 8.84 2.80
N ILE A 38 -14.40 9.78 3.75
CA ILE A 38 -15.25 9.70 4.94
C ILE A 38 -16.38 10.70 4.77
N ASN A 39 -17.62 10.22 4.77
CA ASN A 39 -18.82 11.05 4.66
C ASN A 39 -18.83 11.97 3.41
N GLY A 40 -18.36 11.46 2.27
CA GLY A 40 -18.28 12.20 1.01
C GLY A 40 -17.12 13.20 0.90
N LYS A 41 -16.26 13.30 1.92
CA LYS A 41 -15.09 14.17 1.91
C LYS A 41 -13.80 13.36 1.88
N PHE A 42 -12.93 13.68 0.94
CA PHE A 42 -11.58 13.14 0.90
C PHE A 42 -10.73 13.72 2.05
N SER A 43 -10.12 12.85 2.84
CA SER A 43 -9.14 13.24 3.85
C SER A 43 -7.72 13.00 3.36
N LYS A 44 -6.99 14.09 3.11
CA LYS A 44 -5.57 14.04 2.73
C LYS A 44 -4.70 13.41 3.83
N ASP A 45 -5.07 13.61 5.08
CA ASP A 45 -4.39 13.04 6.24
C ASP A 45 -4.54 11.51 6.26
N CYS A 46 -5.77 11.03 5.98
CA CYS A 46 -6.04 9.59 5.85
C CYS A 46 -5.25 8.98 4.67
N TYR A 47 -5.14 9.70 3.55
CA TYR A 47 -4.36 9.25 2.40
C TYR A 47 -2.89 9.07 2.73
N GLN A 48 -2.28 10.06 3.40
CA GLN A 48 -0.90 9.94 3.86
C GLN A 48 -0.75 8.82 4.88
N GLU A 49 -1.63 8.72 5.87
CA GLU A 49 -1.53 7.70 6.91
C GLU A 49 -1.63 6.28 6.33
N LEU A 50 -2.58 6.04 5.41
CA LEU A 50 -2.73 4.74 4.75
C LEU A 50 -1.55 4.43 3.82
N SER A 51 -1.02 5.43 3.12
CA SER A 51 0.19 5.27 2.29
C SER A 51 1.40 4.88 3.15
N ILE A 52 1.61 5.57 4.28
CA ILE A 52 2.68 5.27 5.23
C ILE A 52 2.49 3.88 5.85
N LYS A 53 1.26 3.54 6.27
CA LYS A 53 0.94 2.20 6.80
C LYS A 53 1.23 1.12 5.77
N LEU A 54 0.85 1.31 4.50
CA LEU A 54 1.13 0.37 3.41
C LEU A 54 2.64 0.15 3.26
N LEU A 55 3.42 1.23 3.11
CA LEU A 55 4.87 1.13 2.95
C LEU A 55 5.55 0.52 4.17
N LYS A 56 5.14 0.91 5.37
CA LYS A 56 5.65 0.35 6.63
C LYS A 56 5.35 -1.14 6.74
N CYS A 57 4.14 -1.57 6.37
CA CYS A 57 3.80 -2.98 6.31
C CYS A 57 4.70 -3.73 5.32
N ILE A 58 4.94 -3.19 4.13
CA ILE A 58 5.81 -3.85 3.14
C ILE A 58 7.25 -3.91 3.62
N ASN A 59 7.71 -2.88 4.33
CA ASN A 59 9.05 -2.83 4.89
C ASN A 59 9.21 -3.86 6.03
N GLU A 60 8.25 -3.94 6.95
CA GLU A 60 8.30 -4.83 8.11
C GLU A 60 7.92 -6.29 7.80
N PHE A 61 6.99 -6.51 6.87
CA PHE A 61 6.47 -7.85 6.53
C PHE A 61 6.94 -8.31 5.15
N ASN A 62 7.26 -9.60 5.04
CA ASN A 62 7.57 -10.24 3.76
C ASN A 62 6.28 -10.78 3.12
N PHE A 63 5.46 -9.88 2.56
CA PHE A 63 4.26 -10.30 1.86
C PHE A 63 4.63 -11.10 0.60
N LYS A 64 4.14 -12.33 0.53
CA LYS A 64 4.35 -13.19 -0.64
C LYS A 64 3.39 -12.90 -1.79
N ASP A 65 2.26 -12.25 -1.50
CA ASP A 65 1.18 -12.02 -2.45
C ASP A 65 0.37 -10.76 -2.06
N LYS A 66 -0.19 -10.09 -3.08
CA LYS A 66 -0.97 -8.85 -2.96
C LYS A 66 -2.23 -9.04 -2.10
N ASN A 67 -2.86 -10.21 -2.12
CA ASN A 67 -4.10 -10.45 -1.38
C ASN A 67 -3.89 -10.43 0.14
N ASN A 68 -2.69 -10.75 0.61
CA ASN A 68 -2.36 -10.63 2.03
C ASN A 68 -2.27 -9.16 2.48
N VAL A 69 -1.75 -8.29 1.62
CA VAL A 69 -1.73 -6.83 1.87
C VAL A 69 -3.15 -6.26 1.85
N LEU A 70 -3.97 -6.67 0.88
CA LEU A 70 -5.38 -6.30 0.80
C LEU A 70 -6.14 -6.70 2.08
N LYS A 71 -6.02 -7.94 2.53
CA LYS A 71 -6.68 -8.41 3.77
C LYS A 71 -6.26 -7.61 5.00
N TYR A 72 -4.99 -7.19 5.08
CA TYR A 72 -4.51 -6.40 6.21
C TYR A 72 -5.05 -4.96 6.19
N LEU A 73 -5.20 -4.38 5.00
CA LEU A 73 -5.77 -3.04 4.84
C LEU A 73 -7.30 -3.00 4.96
N ASP A 74 -7.97 -4.12 4.68
CA ASP A 74 -9.44 -4.26 4.75
C ASP A 74 -9.96 -4.56 6.17
N LEU A 75 -9.08 -4.72 7.17
CA LEU A 75 -9.38 -5.24 8.52
C LEU A 75 -10.15 -4.29 9.47
N HIS A 76 -10.86 -3.28 8.94
CA HIS A 76 -11.85 -2.53 9.71
C HIS A 76 -13.04 -2.16 8.81
N SER A 77 -13.97 -3.10 8.64
CA SER A 77 -15.40 -2.82 8.41
C SER A 77 -16.19 -3.25 9.64
#